data_AF-A0A4S0JLI1-F1
#
_entry.id   AF-A0A4S0JLI1-F1
#
_cell.length_a   1.000
_cell.length_b   1.000
_cell.length_c   1.000
_cell.angle_alpha   90.00
_cell.angle_beta   90.00
_cell.angle_gamma   90.00
#
_symmetry.space_group_name_H-M   'P 1'
#
loop_
_entity.id
_entity.type
_entity.pdbx_description
1 polymer ?
#
loop_
_entity_poly.entity_id
_entity_poly.type
_entity_poly.pdbx_seq_one_letter_code
_entity_poly.pdbx_strand_id
1 'polypeptide(L)'
;MTVVDDRLLESKMTKVEQARAWSPRVISKFETLIRSADDHSLYRVNPLAFARDRAIAEPEAIDLFLHAARCGLFDMSWDVLCPQSGMVLDSFGALRTLKTHYVCGLCDVSGDTDLDDFIEVTFSISPKLRRLPHHDPETLPVEDFHWKLHFGHDGRLPGQDVRFVEVLRGFVRGMTFLPPGTTTVLRADLGPGALAGVNVQTQAAFTVPISGDPVSAPTLLKIDYDGKRFLPALPAVPPGPIVIEVANRGPVRGSLLAINWPPELVALTTKPALDFDPYVSGGALLARQTFRQLFRSERVDEKEGLGIRQVTFLFTDLKGSTAMYERLGDLNAYALVREHFALVNAAVQQHSGAVVKTIGDAVMAAFSQPSDAISAALHIFEEIDRFNSDHDGPGIILKIGAHCGPSIAVTLNDNLDYFGQTVNVAARVQSLAEAGQVCISEALHSAPGVSDMLAGHHVVAFDAPLRGVEGDATVYRIMRG
;
A
#
# COMPACT_ATOMS: atom_id res chain seq x y z
N MET A 1 -6.64 11.56 28.94
CA MET A 1 -7.34 11.86 27.69
C MET A 1 -6.78 13.14 27.14
N THR A 2 -6.15 13.10 25.98
CA THR A 2 -5.66 14.30 25.30
C THR A 2 -6.84 15.09 24.74
N VAL A 3 -6.82 16.39 24.96
CA VAL A 3 -7.92 17.30 24.57
C VAL A 3 -7.83 17.56 23.07
N VAL A 4 -8.95 17.44 22.38
CA VAL A 4 -9.09 17.81 20.97
C VAL A 4 -9.25 19.33 20.86
N ASP A 5 -8.54 19.97 19.94
CA ASP A 5 -8.81 21.38 19.61
C ASP A 5 -10.11 21.47 18.79
N ASP A 6 -11.22 21.77 19.47
CA ASP A 6 -12.55 21.84 18.87
C ASP A 6 -12.68 22.89 17.75
N ARG A 7 -12.04 24.04 17.92
CA ARG A 7 -12.10 25.11 16.91
C ARG A 7 -11.34 24.73 15.65
N LEU A 8 -10.18 24.11 15.82
CA LEU A 8 -9.41 23.58 14.70
C LEU A 8 -10.18 22.44 14.03
N LEU A 9 -10.76 21.52 14.81
CA LEU A 9 -11.56 20.41 14.29
C LEU A 9 -12.69 20.93 13.40
N GLU A 10 -13.53 21.83 13.91
CA GLU A 10 -14.66 22.40 13.18
C GLU A 10 -14.19 23.06 11.87
N SER A 11 -13.16 23.92 11.94
CA SER A 11 -12.60 24.60 10.76
C SER A 11 -12.09 23.63 9.68
N LYS A 12 -11.46 22.52 10.09
CA LYS A 12 -10.93 21.53 9.15
C LYS A 12 -12.01 20.59 8.62
N MET A 13 -12.98 20.19 9.44
CA MET A 13 -14.13 19.39 9.01
C MET A 13 -14.94 20.12 7.95
N THR A 14 -15.19 21.43 8.12
CA THR A 14 -15.83 22.26 7.09
C THR A 14 -15.07 22.20 5.76
N LYS A 15 -13.74 22.18 5.76
CA LYS A 15 -12.94 22.06 4.54
C LYS A 15 -13.06 20.69 3.89
N VAL A 16 -13.12 19.61 4.68
CA VAL A 16 -13.37 18.26 4.17
C VAL A 16 -14.75 18.19 3.52
N GLU A 17 -15.79 18.69 4.20
CA GLU A 17 -17.16 18.72 3.69
C GLU A 17 -17.33 19.56 2.42
N GLN A 18 -16.56 20.64 2.28
CA GLN A 18 -16.57 21.48 1.07
C GLN A 18 -15.80 20.87 -0.11
N ALA A 19 -14.91 19.91 0.15
CA ALA A 19 -14.03 19.37 -0.90
C ALA A 19 -14.79 18.50 -1.91
N ARG A 20 -15.89 17.85 -1.48
CA ARG A 20 -16.82 17.09 -2.32
C ARG A 20 -18.10 16.79 -1.54
N ALA A 21 -19.12 16.27 -2.23
CA ALA A 21 -20.28 15.71 -1.55
C ALA A 21 -19.92 14.42 -0.80
N TRP A 22 -20.35 14.35 0.46
CA TRP A 22 -20.25 13.18 1.33
C TRP A 22 -21.63 12.80 1.82
N SER A 23 -21.84 11.53 2.16
CA SER A 23 -23.03 11.19 2.93
C SER A 23 -22.94 11.80 4.34
N PRO A 24 -24.02 12.39 4.90
CA PRO A 24 -23.99 12.93 6.27
C PRO A 24 -23.59 11.89 7.32
N ARG A 25 -23.90 10.62 7.07
CA ARG A 25 -23.53 9.49 7.92
C ARG A 25 -22.02 9.26 7.98
N VAL A 26 -21.29 9.46 6.87
CA VAL A 26 -19.84 9.29 6.81
C VAL A 26 -19.14 10.36 7.63
N ILE A 27 -19.51 11.63 7.43
CA ILE A 27 -18.96 12.77 8.18
C ILE A 27 -19.19 12.61 9.69
N SER A 28 -20.41 12.28 10.10
CA SER A 28 -20.74 12.06 11.52
C SER A 28 -19.90 10.95 12.16
N LYS A 29 -19.72 9.82 11.46
CA LYS A 29 -18.90 8.68 11.95
C LYS A 29 -17.41 9.02 12.01
N PHE A 30 -16.93 9.83 11.08
CA PHE A 30 -15.55 10.29 11.04
C PHE A 30 -15.24 11.29 12.15
N GLU A 31 -16.13 12.25 12.39
CA GLU A 31 -16.00 13.17 13.52
C GLU A 31 -16.04 12.42 14.87
N THR A 32 -16.93 11.42 14.98
CA THR A 32 -17.01 10.55 16.17
C THR A 32 -15.71 9.80 16.41
N LEU A 33 -15.05 9.29 15.36
CA LEU A 33 -13.72 8.66 15.46
C LEU A 33 -12.73 9.66 16.09
N ILE A 34 -12.62 10.88 15.55
CA ILE A 34 -11.65 11.87 16.02
C ILE A 34 -11.89 12.26 17.49
N ARG A 35 -13.15 12.47 17.86
CA ARG A 35 -13.54 12.95 19.20
C ARG A 35 -13.43 11.90 20.29
N SER A 36 -13.87 10.68 20.00
CA SER A 36 -14.20 9.70 21.03
C SER A 36 -13.34 8.45 20.99
N ALA A 37 -12.61 8.20 19.90
CA ALA A 37 -11.77 7.02 19.83
C ALA A 37 -10.55 7.12 20.76
N ASP A 38 -10.04 5.95 21.16
CA ASP A 38 -8.80 5.85 21.91
C ASP A 38 -7.58 6.22 21.05
N ASP A 39 -6.43 6.40 21.69
CA ASP A 39 -5.21 6.87 21.03
C ASP A 39 -4.69 5.88 19.96
N HIS A 40 -4.94 4.58 20.12
CA HIS A 40 -4.52 3.57 19.16
C HIS A 40 -5.42 3.60 17.93
N SER A 41 -6.73 3.78 18.09
CA SER A 41 -7.67 3.92 16.97
C SER A 41 -7.44 5.18 16.12
N LEU A 42 -6.55 6.08 16.54
CA LEU A 42 -6.15 7.30 15.82
C LEU A 42 -4.68 7.29 15.37
N TYR A 43 -3.97 6.20 15.60
CA TYR A 43 -2.60 5.97 15.14
C TYR A 43 -2.62 4.93 14.02
N ARG A 44 -1.94 5.21 12.90
CA ARG A 44 -1.86 4.31 11.74
C ARG A 44 -3.21 3.71 11.34
N VAL A 45 -4.21 4.57 11.20
CA VAL A 45 -5.56 4.14 10.83
C VAL A 45 -5.53 3.56 9.42
N ASN A 46 -6.02 2.33 9.29
CA ASN A 46 -6.30 1.67 8.01
C ASN A 46 -7.72 2.10 7.52
N PRO A 47 -7.82 2.81 6.37
CA PRO A 47 -9.12 3.23 5.83
C PRO A 47 -10.08 2.09 5.51
N LEU A 48 -9.57 0.91 5.11
CA LEU A 48 -10.40 -0.26 4.79
C LEU A 48 -11.01 -0.86 6.06
N ALA A 49 -10.23 -0.97 7.13
CA ALA A 49 -10.74 -1.36 8.44
C ALA A 49 -11.81 -0.39 8.93
N PHE A 50 -11.56 0.93 8.82
CA PHE A 50 -12.56 1.95 9.12
C PHE A 50 -13.84 1.77 8.30
N ALA A 51 -13.72 1.51 7.00
CA ALA A 51 -14.84 1.30 6.09
C ALA A 51 -15.70 0.11 6.51
N ARG A 52 -15.06 -1.05 6.73
CA ARG A 52 -15.70 -2.29 7.17
C ARG A 52 -16.43 -2.11 8.51
N ASP A 53 -15.72 -1.64 9.54
CA ASP A 53 -16.24 -1.53 10.90
C ASP A 53 -17.42 -0.54 11.00
N ARG A 54 -17.49 0.39 10.05
CA ARG A 54 -18.54 1.41 9.98
C ARG A 54 -19.51 1.20 8.83
N ALA A 55 -19.44 0.13 8.04
CA ALA A 55 -20.29 -0.08 6.87
C ALA A 55 -20.33 1.17 5.95
N ILE A 56 -19.15 1.63 5.54
CA ILE A 56 -18.92 2.69 4.54
C ILE A 56 -18.27 2.02 3.33
N ALA A 57 -18.52 2.53 2.12
CA ALA A 57 -17.84 2.04 0.93
C ALA A 57 -16.33 2.31 1.01
N GLU A 58 -15.50 1.31 0.72
CA GLU A 58 -14.03 1.44 0.78
C GLU A 58 -13.49 2.62 -0.03
N PRO A 59 -13.92 2.87 -1.28
CA PRO A 59 -13.44 4.03 -2.04
C PRO A 59 -13.79 5.38 -1.39
N GLU A 60 -14.95 5.48 -0.72
CA GLU A 60 -15.39 6.68 -0.01
C GLU A 60 -14.55 6.90 1.26
N ALA A 61 -14.21 5.83 1.99
CA ALA A 61 -13.34 5.90 3.16
C ALA A 61 -11.91 6.33 2.80
N ILE A 62 -11.32 5.75 1.75
CA ILE A 62 -9.97 6.13 1.27
C ILE A 62 -9.97 7.62 0.91
N ASP A 63 -10.94 8.07 0.11
CA ASP A 63 -11.05 9.47 -0.29
C ASP A 63 -11.20 10.39 0.92
N LEU A 64 -11.99 9.99 1.93
CA LEU A 64 -12.18 10.76 3.16
C LEU A 64 -10.86 10.99 3.90
N PHE A 65 -10.07 9.93 4.09
CA PHE A 65 -8.76 10.04 4.74
C PHE A 65 -7.76 10.88 3.91
N LEU A 66 -7.80 10.78 2.59
CA LEU A 66 -6.98 11.62 1.70
C LEU A 66 -7.33 13.12 1.83
N HIS A 67 -8.62 13.46 1.83
CA HIS A 67 -9.08 14.83 2.03
C HIS A 67 -8.76 15.33 3.45
N ALA A 68 -8.94 14.47 4.46
CA ALA A 68 -8.60 14.79 5.85
C ALA A 68 -7.09 15.05 6.01
N ALA A 69 -6.26 14.24 5.37
CA ALA A 69 -4.81 14.44 5.34
C ALA A 69 -4.43 15.74 4.64
N ARG A 70 -5.03 16.03 3.49
CA ARG A 70 -4.83 17.30 2.78
C ARG A 70 -5.24 18.52 3.60
N CYS A 71 -6.28 18.38 4.42
CA CYS A 71 -6.73 19.43 5.33
C CYS A 71 -5.86 19.54 6.60
N GLY A 72 -5.00 18.55 6.89
CA GLY A 72 -4.17 18.49 8.10
C GLY A 72 -4.91 18.05 9.35
N LEU A 73 -5.98 17.25 9.18
CA LEU A 73 -6.60 16.50 10.28
C LEU A 73 -5.78 15.25 10.61
N PHE A 74 -5.25 14.60 9.57
CA PHE A 74 -4.38 13.43 9.67
C PHE A 74 -3.07 13.70 8.94
N ASP A 75 -2.01 13.02 9.36
CA ASP A 75 -0.77 12.88 8.62
C ASP A 75 -0.78 11.48 7.97
N MET A 76 -0.44 11.43 6.68
CA MET A 76 -0.39 10.19 5.90
C MET A 76 1.04 9.63 5.91
N SER A 77 1.17 8.33 6.10
CA SER A 77 2.45 7.63 6.14
C SER A 77 2.46 6.41 5.22
N TRP A 78 3.64 6.09 4.69
CA TRP A 78 3.94 4.87 3.95
C TRP A 78 4.77 3.97 4.86
N ASP A 79 4.18 2.88 5.33
CA ASP A 79 4.79 1.95 6.28
C ASP A 79 5.26 0.69 5.55
N VAL A 80 6.55 0.38 5.62
CA VAL A 80 7.11 -0.87 5.07
C VAL A 80 7.03 -1.95 6.13
N LEU A 81 6.22 -2.98 5.87
CA LEU A 81 5.98 -4.09 6.77
C LEU A 81 6.88 -5.28 6.40
N CYS A 82 7.41 -5.97 7.41
CA CYS A 82 8.02 -7.26 7.19
C CYS A 82 6.93 -8.30 6.91
N PRO A 83 6.97 -9.04 5.79
CA PRO A 83 5.97 -10.05 5.47
C PRO A 83 5.91 -11.21 6.47
N GLN A 84 6.97 -11.42 7.24
CA GLN A 84 7.15 -12.58 8.13
C GLN A 84 6.79 -12.31 9.59
N SER A 85 6.77 -11.03 9.99
CA SER A 85 6.51 -10.64 11.38
C SER A 85 5.49 -9.53 11.54
N GLY A 86 5.13 -8.84 10.45
CA GLY A 86 4.35 -7.61 10.52
C GLY A 86 5.09 -6.46 11.19
N MET A 87 6.39 -6.59 11.48
CA MET A 87 7.18 -5.49 12.03
C MET A 87 7.25 -4.34 11.03
N VAL A 88 7.02 -3.12 11.47
CA VAL A 88 7.18 -1.91 10.65
C VAL A 88 8.67 -1.57 10.59
N LEU A 89 9.27 -1.86 9.44
CA LEU A 89 10.70 -1.74 9.18
C LEU A 89 11.13 -0.30 8.97
N ASP A 90 10.28 0.49 8.32
CA ASP A 90 10.50 1.91 8.07
C ASP A 90 9.15 2.60 7.85
N SER A 91 9.09 3.93 8.08
CA SER A 91 7.88 4.74 7.94
C SER A 91 8.22 6.10 7.36
N PHE A 92 7.50 6.49 6.31
CA PHE A 92 7.84 7.66 5.50
C PHE A 92 6.65 8.59 5.34
N GLY A 93 6.89 9.90 5.37
CA GLY A 93 5.86 10.90 5.07
C GLY A 93 5.77 11.28 3.57
N ALA A 94 6.68 10.78 2.73
CA ALA A 94 6.73 11.09 1.31
C ALA A 94 7.30 9.92 0.49
N LEU A 95 6.80 9.72 -0.73
CA LEU A 95 7.22 8.62 -1.61
C LEU A 95 8.71 8.67 -1.97
N ARG A 96 9.27 9.87 -2.15
CA ARG A 96 10.70 10.05 -2.50
C ARG A 96 11.68 9.54 -1.45
N THR A 97 11.23 9.22 -0.24
CA THR A 97 12.09 8.68 0.82
C THR A 97 12.00 7.16 0.94
N LEU A 98 11.09 6.52 0.19
CA LEU A 98 10.93 5.08 0.18
C LEU A 98 12.19 4.42 -0.39
N LYS A 99 12.70 3.42 0.31
CA LYS A 99 13.85 2.62 -0.13
C LYS A 99 13.33 1.43 -0.94
N THR A 100 14.09 1.05 -1.96
CA THR A 100 13.77 -0.10 -2.82
C THR A 100 14.07 -1.46 -2.20
N HIS A 101 14.81 -1.50 -1.08
CA HIS A 101 15.21 -2.75 -0.42
C HIS A 101 15.01 -2.65 1.10
N TYR A 102 14.60 -3.75 1.73
CA TYR A 102 14.44 -3.86 3.17
C TYR A 102 15.23 -5.02 3.77
N VAL A 103 15.54 -4.90 5.07
CA VAL A 103 16.07 -5.98 5.91
C VAL A 103 15.33 -5.95 7.24
N CYS A 104 14.85 -7.11 7.68
CA CYS A 104 14.18 -7.28 8.95
C CYS A 104 15.13 -7.89 9.98
N GLY A 105 15.50 -7.13 11.03
CA GLY A 105 16.38 -7.63 12.08
C GLY A 105 15.77 -8.73 12.96
N LEU A 106 14.44 -8.82 12.99
CA LEU A 106 13.73 -9.84 13.77
C LEU A 106 13.69 -11.20 13.05
N CYS A 107 13.39 -11.18 11.76
CA CYS A 107 13.20 -12.37 10.94
C CYS A 107 14.43 -12.72 10.09
N ASP A 108 15.44 -11.86 10.01
CA ASP A 108 16.60 -12.04 9.13
C ASP A 108 16.20 -12.33 7.68
N VAL A 109 15.18 -11.60 7.20
CA VAL A 109 14.71 -11.66 5.82
C VAL A 109 14.95 -10.31 5.14
N SER A 110 15.26 -10.36 3.86
CA SER A 110 15.45 -9.20 3.00
C SER A 110 14.75 -9.37 1.67
N GLY A 111 14.39 -8.28 1.03
CA GLY A 111 13.77 -8.30 -0.29
C GLY A 111 13.62 -6.90 -0.87
N ASP A 112 13.06 -6.88 -2.07
CA ASP A 112 12.72 -5.67 -2.79
C ASP A 112 11.36 -5.13 -2.31
N THR A 113 11.20 -3.82 -2.40
CA THR A 113 10.04 -3.08 -1.89
C THR A 113 9.16 -2.65 -3.07
N ASP A 114 8.26 -3.54 -3.49
CA ASP A 114 7.22 -3.21 -4.46
C ASP A 114 6.04 -2.52 -3.75
N LEU A 115 5.44 -1.53 -4.40
CA LEU A 115 4.35 -0.72 -3.85
C LEU A 115 3.08 -1.50 -3.51
N ASP A 116 2.88 -2.66 -4.11
CA ASP A 116 1.76 -3.55 -3.81
C ASP A 116 2.08 -4.53 -2.67
N ASP A 117 3.36 -4.72 -2.34
CA ASP A 117 3.82 -5.77 -1.45
C ASP A 117 4.28 -5.16 -0.13
N PHE A 118 3.46 -5.35 0.92
CA PHE A 118 3.79 -5.03 2.30
C PHE A 118 4.11 -3.55 2.55
N ILE A 119 3.77 -2.64 1.62
CA ILE A 119 3.74 -1.20 1.85
C ILE A 119 2.31 -0.80 2.16
N GLU A 120 2.05 -0.51 3.43
CA GLU A 120 0.77 -0.04 3.91
C GLU A 120 0.72 1.49 3.95
N VAL A 121 -0.36 2.08 3.42
CA VAL A 121 -0.65 3.50 3.59
C VAL A 121 -1.57 3.69 4.79
N THR A 122 -1.08 4.41 5.79
CA THR A 122 -1.80 4.64 7.05
C THR A 122 -2.00 6.13 7.33
N PHE A 123 -2.95 6.44 8.20
CA PHE A 123 -3.28 7.82 8.57
C PHE A 123 -3.26 7.99 10.08
N SER A 124 -2.43 8.90 10.61
CA SER A 124 -2.36 9.20 12.04
C SER A 124 -2.91 10.59 12.32
N ILE A 125 -3.66 10.78 13.41
CA ILE A 125 -4.23 12.10 13.70
C ILE A 125 -3.12 13.15 13.88
N SER A 126 -3.31 14.35 13.34
CA SER A 126 -2.29 15.38 13.43
C SER A 126 -2.06 15.81 14.88
N PRO A 127 -0.79 15.95 15.34
CA PRO A 127 -0.47 16.44 16.69
C PRO A 127 -1.00 17.84 16.97
N LYS A 128 -1.30 18.63 15.92
CA LYS A 128 -1.92 19.96 16.03
C LYS A 128 -3.37 19.88 16.51
N LEU A 129 -4.04 18.77 16.24
CA LEU A 129 -5.45 18.57 16.57
C LEU A 129 -5.60 17.79 17.88
N ARG A 130 -4.88 16.68 18.00
CA ARG A 130 -4.84 15.83 19.19
C ARG A 130 -3.46 15.22 19.29
N ARG A 131 -2.70 15.61 20.32
CA ARG A 131 -1.39 15.00 20.57
C ARG A 131 -1.61 13.61 21.18
N LEU A 132 -0.91 12.59 20.66
CA LEU A 132 -0.95 11.22 21.13
C LEU A 132 0.44 10.82 21.64
N PRO A 133 0.57 9.83 22.55
CA PRO A 133 1.87 9.42 23.08
C PRO A 133 2.90 9.02 22.00
N HIS A 134 2.47 8.46 20.88
CA HIS A 134 3.34 8.06 19.78
C HIS A 134 3.96 9.25 19.01
N HIS A 135 3.42 10.47 19.14
CA HIS A 135 4.07 11.66 18.58
C HIS A 135 5.37 12.02 19.33
N ASP A 136 5.56 11.44 20.52
CA ASP A 136 6.74 11.59 21.34
C ASP A 136 7.34 10.20 21.68
N PRO A 137 7.88 9.45 20.69
CA PRO A 137 8.38 8.08 20.86
C PRO A 137 9.39 7.92 22.01
N GLU A 138 10.15 8.98 22.29
CA GLU A 138 11.13 9.02 23.37
C GLU A 138 10.52 8.85 24.76
N THR A 139 9.24 9.21 24.91
CA THR A 139 8.50 9.16 26.18
C THR A 139 7.67 7.89 26.36
N LEU A 140 7.58 7.04 25.33
CA LEU A 140 6.79 5.82 25.38
C LEU A 140 7.36 4.83 26.41
N PRO A 141 6.49 4.14 27.17
CA PRO A 141 6.87 2.93 27.88
C PRO A 141 7.54 1.93 26.92
N VAL A 142 8.48 1.14 27.43
CA VAL A 142 9.24 0.18 26.60
C VAL A 142 8.34 -0.79 25.85
N GLU A 143 7.22 -1.22 26.44
CA GLU A 143 6.25 -2.10 25.78
C GLU A 143 5.56 -1.42 24.60
N ASP A 144 5.09 -0.19 24.78
CA ASP A 144 4.39 0.56 23.74
C ASP A 144 5.35 0.94 22.60
N PHE A 145 6.60 1.27 22.95
CA PHE A 145 7.66 1.49 21.97
C PHE A 145 7.87 0.25 21.10
N HIS A 146 8.01 -0.94 21.69
CA HIS A 146 8.22 -2.15 20.89
C HIS A 146 6.96 -2.54 20.12
N TRP A 147 5.80 -2.63 20.78
CA TRP A 147 4.63 -3.27 20.19
C TRP A 147 3.72 -2.36 19.41
N LYS A 148 3.44 -1.15 19.92
CA LYS A 148 2.49 -0.24 19.26
C LYS A 148 3.15 0.57 18.17
N LEU A 149 4.43 0.93 18.35
CA LEU A 149 5.15 1.77 17.37
C LEU A 149 5.78 0.95 16.24
N HIS A 150 6.29 -0.25 16.53
CA HIS A 150 7.11 -1.01 15.59
C HIS A 150 6.48 -2.30 15.05
N PHE A 151 5.26 -2.67 15.42
CA PHE A 151 4.53 -3.76 14.76
C PHE A 151 3.20 -3.25 14.19
N GLY A 152 2.88 -3.75 13.00
CA GLY A 152 1.53 -3.67 12.44
C GLY A 152 0.56 -4.52 13.25
N HIS A 153 -0.72 -4.22 13.11
CA HIS A 153 -1.74 -4.70 14.05
C HIS A 153 -2.39 -6.02 13.63
N ASP A 154 -2.27 -6.40 12.35
CA ASP A 154 -3.19 -7.38 11.74
C ASP A 154 -2.49 -8.55 11.02
N GLY A 155 -1.18 -8.75 11.22
CA GLY A 155 -0.45 -9.90 10.67
C GLY A 155 -0.78 -11.21 11.41
N ARG A 156 -1.40 -12.16 10.71
CA ARG A 156 -1.80 -13.48 11.24
C ARG A 156 -0.94 -14.61 10.68
N LEU A 157 -0.83 -15.69 11.44
CA LEU A 157 -0.22 -16.92 10.94
C LEU A 157 -1.01 -17.47 9.75
N PRO A 158 -0.34 -17.98 8.71
CA PRO A 158 -1.01 -18.38 7.48
C PRO A 158 -2.08 -19.47 7.73
N GLY A 159 -3.29 -19.21 7.22
CA GLY A 159 -4.46 -20.08 7.37
C GLY A 159 -5.02 -20.15 8.79
N GLN A 160 -4.63 -19.25 9.69
CA GLN A 160 -5.03 -19.25 11.10
C GLN A 160 -5.54 -17.87 11.53
N ASP A 161 -6.48 -17.85 12.47
CA ASP A 161 -6.95 -16.60 13.10
C ASP A 161 -6.14 -16.26 14.36
N VAL A 162 -4.81 -16.37 14.27
CA VAL A 162 -3.88 -16.13 15.38
C VAL A 162 -2.87 -15.07 14.95
N ARG A 163 -2.79 -13.97 15.71
CA ARG A 163 -1.87 -12.86 15.41
C ARG A 163 -0.43 -13.25 15.71
N PHE A 164 0.50 -12.98 14.79
CA PHE A 164 1.91 -13.31 14.98
C PHE A 164 2.50 -12.64 16.23
N VAL A 165 2.13 -11.38 16.50
CA VAL A 165 2.59 -10.63 17.68
C VAL A 165 2.20 -11.32 19.00
N GLU A 166 1.03 -11.98 19.06
CA GLU A 166 0.60 -12.70 20.26
C GLU A 166 1.47 -13.94 20.51
N VAL A 167 1.83 -14.66 19.46
CA VAL A 167 2.76 -15.80 19.52
C VAL A 167 4.16 -15.31 19.90
N LEU A 168 4.64 -14.24 19.26
CA LEU A 168 5.96 -13.65 19.51
C LEU A 168 6.15 -13.28 20.98
N ARG A 169 5.12 -12.71 21.63
CA ARG A 169 5.15 -12.35 23.06
C ARG A 169 5.47 -13.55 23.97
N GLY A 170 5.08 -14.77 23.60
CA GLY A 170 5.41 -15.99 24.36
C GLY A 170 6.90 -16.34 24.33
N PHE A 171 7.63 -15.88 23.31
CA PHE A 171 9.06 -16.13 23.15
C PHE A 171 9.94 -15.00 23.71
N VAL A 172 9.36 -13.85 24.03
CA VAL A 172 10.10 -12.72 24.58
C VAL A 172 10.63 -13.08 25.97
N ARG A 173 11.89 -12.73 26.20
CA ARG A 173 12.61 -12.90 27.48
C ARG A 173 12.96 -11.58 28.14
N GLY A 174 12.82 -10.48 27.40
CA GLY A 174 12.79 -9.15 27.95
C GLY A 174 12.80 -8.09 26.88
N MET A 175 12.45 -6.88 27.30
CA MET A 175 12.56 -5.69 26.46
C MET A 175 13.09 -4.54 27.30
N THR A 176 14.02 -3.76 26.75
CA THR A 176 14.61 -2.62 27.44
C THR A 176 15.07 -1.55 26.46
N PHE A 177 15.13 -0.31 26.94
CA PHE A 177 15.95 0.71 26.30
C PHE A 177 17.42 0.51 26.66
N LEU A 178 18.31 0.99 25.79
CA LEU A 178 19.75 0.97 25.95
C LEU A 178 20.27 2.40 25.92
N PRO A 179 20.36 3.12 27.06
CA PRO A 179 20.86 4.50 27.08
C PRO A 179 22.31 4.59 26.60
N PRO A 180 22.69 5.66 25.87
CA PRO A 180 24.05 5.81 25.34
C PRO A 180 25.08 5.88 26.46
N GLY A 181 26.22 5.22 26.27
CA GLY A 181 27.33 5.21 27.23
C GLY A 181 27.08 4.38 28.51
N THR A 182 26.00 3.59 28.55
CA THR A 182 25.63 2.78 29.73
C THR A 182 25.63 1.28 29.44
N THR A 183 25.79 0.49 30.49
CA THR A 183 25.55 -0.96 30.45
C THR A 183 24.19 -1.26 31.08
N THR A 184 23.31 -1.89 30.30
CA THR A 184 21.99 -2.33 30.76
C THR A 184 22.01 -3.83 31.02
N VAL A 185 21.34 -4.28 32.07
CA VAL A 185 21.32 -5.69 32.48
C VAL A 185 19.91 -6.24 32.37
N LEU A 186 19.74 -7.34 31.64
CA LEU A 186 18.51 -8.13 31.57
C LEU A 186 18.76 -9.53 32.16
N ARG A 187 17.79 -10.07 32.89
CA ARG A 187 17.84 -11.45 33.40
C ARG A 187 16.67 -12.23 32.84
N ALA A 188 16.93 -13.48 32.46
CA ALA A 188 15.92 -14.38 31.91
C ALA A 188 16.30 -15.84 32.12
N ASP A 189 15.37 -16.74 31.81
CA ASP A 189 15.62 -18.17 31.68
C ASP A 189 15.47 -18.59 30.21
N LEU A 190 16.44 -19.35 29.73
CA LEU A 190 16.51 -19.81 28.34
C LEU A 190 16.21 -21.31 28.24
N GLY A 191 15.25 -21.65 27.37
CA GLY A 191 15.07 -23.00 26.84
C GLY A 191 15.97 -23.25 25.63
N PRO A 192 15.99 -24.48 25.10
CA PRO A 192 16.76 -24.81 23.90
C PRO A 192 16.35 -23.96 22.69
N GLY A 193 17.21 -23.90 21.67
CA GLY A 193 16.94 -23.18 20.42
C GLY A 193 17.95 -22.07 20.18
N ALA A 194 17.50 -20.83 20.05
CA ALA A 194 18.37 -19.67 19.87
C ALA A 194 17.91 -18.46 20.69
N LEU A 195 18.86 -17.70 21.22
CA LEU A 195 18.63 -16.37 21.77
C LEU A 195 18.88 -15.36 20.66
N ALA A 196 17.85 -14.62 20.27
CA ALA A 196 17.97 -13.47 19.40
C ALA A 196 17.75 -12.17 20.18
N GLY A 197 18.35 -11.09 19.70
CA GLY A 197 18.02 -9.75 20.16
C GLY A 197 17.96 -8.79 19.00
N VAL A 198 16.94 -7.95 18.96
CA VAL A 198 16.73 -6.95 17.90
C VAL A 198 16.51 -5.56 18.49
N ASN A 199 17.12 -4.57 17.86
CA ASN A 199 16.74 -3.17 18.00
C ASN A 199 15.70 -2.87 16.92
N VAL A 200 14.45 -2.72 17.33
CA VAL A 200 13.30 -2.54 16.43
C VAL A 200 13.33 -1.23 15.63
N GLN A 201 14.15 -0.26 16.05
CA GLN A 201 14.32 1.01 15.33
C GLN A 201 15.44 0.94 14.29
N THR A 202 16.59 0.35 14.63
CA THR A 202 17.75 0.33 13.72
C THR A 202 17.87 -0.96 12.91
N GLN A 203 17.00 -1.94 13.16
CA GLN A 203 17.08 -3.30 12.61
C GLN A 203 18.40 -4.03 12.96
N ALA A 204 19.16 -3.51 13.93
CA ALA A 204 20.36 -4.18 14.42
C ALA A 204 19.95 -5.45 15.16
N ALA A 205 20.57 -6.58 14.86
CA ALA A 205 20.22 -7.85 15.48
C ALA A 205 21.45 -8.71 15.79
N PHE A 206 21.26 -9.67 16.69
CA PHE A 206 22.17 -10.78 16.91
C PHE A 206 21.38 -12.07 17.12
N THR A 207 22.03 -13.20 16.87
CA THR A 207 21.52 -14.53 17.21
C THR A 207 22.64 -15.35 17.82
N VAL A 208 22.39 -15.95 18.98
CA VAL A 208 23.31 -16.84 19.70
C VAL A 208 22.60 -18.19 19.87
N PRO A 209 23.12 -19.29 19.30
CA PRO A 209 22.62 -20.64 19.54
C PRO A 209 22.59 -20.99 21.04
N ILE A 210 21.55 -21.69 21.45
CA ILE A 210 21.41 -22.24 22.81
C ILE A 210 21.63 -23.75 22.73
N SER A 211 22.78 -24.22 23.21
CA SER A 211 23.24 -25.61 23.02
C SER A 211 24.08 -26.12 24.19
N GLY A 212 24.20 -27.44 24.30
CA GLY A 212 24.87 -28.12 25.41
C GLY A 212 23.91 -28.48 26.55
N ASP A 213 24.47 -28.94 27.67
CA ASP A 213 23.70 -29.40 28.82
C ASP A 213 23.11 -28.21 29.61
N PRO A 214 21.89 -28.32 30.15
CA PRO A 214 21.30 -27.28 30.98
C PRO A 214 22.14 -26.97 32.22
N VAL A 215 22.31 -25.69 32.53
CA VAL A 215 23.04 -25.22 33.71
C VAL A 215 22.11 -24.56 34.73
N SER A 216 22.41 -24.72 36.02
CA SER A 216 21.67 -24.07 37.10
C SER A 216 22.26 -22.72 37.51
N ALA A 217 23.53 -22.48 37.20
CA ALA A 217 24.20 -21.21 37.49
C ALA A 217 23.96 -20.20 36.35
N PRO A 218 23.72 -18.91 36.64
CA PRO A 218 23.51 -17.91 35.61
C PRO A 218 24.71 -17.77 34.66
N THR A 219 24.46 -17.93 33.36
CA THR A 219 25.45 -17.65 32.32
C THR A 219 25.51 -16.14 32.07
N LEU A 220 26.71 -15.56 32.00
CA LEU A 220 26.89 -14.15 31.67
C LEU A 220 27.15 -13.97 30.17
N LEU A 221 26.24 -13.31 29.46
CA LEU A 221 26.42 -12.91 28.07
C LEU A 221 26.63 -11.41 27.98
N LYS A 222 27.86 -10.99 27.61
CA LYS A 222 28.18 -9.59 27.33
C LYS A 222 27.96 -9.28 25.86
N ILE A 223 27.39 -8.12 25.57
CA ILE A 223 27.10 -7.65 24.21
C ILE A 223 27.51 -6.18 24.11
N ASP A 224 28.38 -5.84 23.15
CA ASP A 224 28.61 -4.45 22.78
C ASP A 224 27.61 -4.04 21.68
N TYR A 225 26.99 -2.87 21.84
CA TYR A 225 26.12 -2.25 20.83
C TYR A 225 26.73 -0.92 20.38
N ASP A 226 27.10 -0.79 19.10
CA ASP A 226 27.76 0.41 18.57
C ASP A 226 26.79 1.46 18.00
N GLY A 227 25.47 1.23 18.13
CA GLY A 227 24.42 2.03 17.49
C GLY A 227 23.90 1.43 16.18
N LYS A 228 24.59 0.44 15.61
CA LYS A 228 24.24 -0.22 14.34
C LYS A 228 24.29 -1.74 14.40
N ARG A 229 25.11 -2.32 15.27
CA ARG A 229 25.36 -3.76 15.38
C ARG A 229 25.44 -4.17 16.82
N PHE A 230 24.93 -5.37 17.11
CA PHE A 230 25.17 -6.07 18.37
C PHE A 230 26.30 -7.07 18.18
N LEU A 231 27.24 -7.09 19.12
CA LEU A 231 28.42 -7.97 19.12
C LEU A 231 28.42 -8.81 20.40
N PRO A 232 27.80 -10.01 20.38
CA PRO A 232 27.83 -10.91 21.53
C PRO A 232 29.25 -11.48 21.73
N ALA A 233 29.71 -11.53 22.98
CA ALA A 233 31.03 -12.02 23.34
C ALA A 233 31.16 -13.55 23.31
N LEU A 234 30.02 -14.26 23.32
CA LEU A 234 29.97 -15.72 23.26
C LEU A 234 29.31 -16.18 21.96
N PRO A 235 29.84 -17.23 21.30
CA PRO A 235 29.25 -17.78 20.09
C PRO A 235 28.06 -18.70 20.35
N ALA A 236 27.87 -19.17 21.59
CA ALA A 236 26.75 -20.01 22.04
C ALA A 236 26.59 -19.88 23.57
N VAL A 237 25.41 -20.22 24.10
CA VAL A 237 25.14 -20.29 25.55
C VAL A 237 24.40 -21.60 25.90
N PRO A 238 24.57 -22.17 27.11
CA PRO A 238 23.77 -23.33 27.52
C PRO A 238 22.33 -22.93 27.88
N PRO A 239 21.37 -23.88 27.84
CA PRO A 239 20.04 -23.68 28.42
C PRO A 239 20.12 -23.39 29.92
N GLY A 240 19.25 -22.52 30.44
CA GLY A 240 19.20 -22.16 31.86
C GLY A 240 19.15 -20.64 32.13
N PRO A 241 19.38 -20.22 33.37
CA PRO A 241 19.37 -18.81 33.74
C PRO A 241 20.48 -18.03 33.03
N ILE A 242 20.17 -16.82 32.54
CA ILE A 242 21.11 -15.94 31.85
C ILE A 242 21.06 -14.52 32.40
N VAL A 243 22.22 -13.86 32.41
CA VAL A 243 22.39 -12.42 32.62
C VAL A 243 22.94 -11.84 31.32
N ILE A 244 22.17 -10.99 30.67
CA ILE A 244 22.55 -10.32 29.42
C ILE A 244 22.99 -8.89 29.79
N GLU A 245 24.28 -8.58 29.61
CA GLU A 245 24.84 -7.24 29.80
C GLU A 245 25.06 -6.60 28.44
N VAL A 246 24.31 -5.54 28.13
CA VAL A 246 24.44 -4.81 26.88
C VAL A 246 25.05 -3.44 27.13
N ALA A 247 26.27 -3.23 26.64
CA ALA A 247 26.96 -1.95 26.70
C ALA A 247 26.69 -1.14 25.42
N ASN A 248 25.93 -0.06 25.52
CA ASN A 248 25.71 0.85 24.40
C ASN A 248 26.90 1.82 24.27
N ARG A 249 27.74 1.57 23.27
CA ARG A 249 28.90 2.40 22.86
C ARG A 249 28.52 3.49 21.86
N GLY A 250 27.30 3.43 21.32
CA GLY A 250 26.79 4.40 20.35
C GLY A 250 26.39 5.73 20.99
N PRO A 251 26.22 6.78 20.16
CA PRO A 251 25.86 8.12 20.63
C PRO A 251 24.36 8.29 20.91
N VAL A 252 23.53 7.32 20.49
CA VAL A 252 22.05 7.38 20.58
C VAL A 252 21.50 6.27 21.46
N ARG A 253 20.33 6.51 22.06
CA ARG A 253 19.57 5.49 22.77
C ARG A 253 19.17 4.38 21.80
N GLY A 254 19.47 3.13 22.15
CA GLY A 254 18.97 1.95 21.44
C GLY A 254 17.80 1.30 22.16
N SER A 255 17.30 0.20 21.59
CA SER A 255 16.41 -0.72 22.28
C SER A 255 16.86 -2.16 22.06
N LEU A 256 16.38 -3.05 22.91
CA LEU A 256 16.56 -4.49 22.79
C LEU A 256 15.24 -5.18 23.06
N LEU A 257 14.77 -5.96 22.10
CA LEU A 257 13.79 -7.01 22.26
C LEU A 257 14.52 -8.36 22.24
N ALA A 258 14.64 -9.00 23.40
CA ALA A 258 15.31 -10.29 23.57
C ALA A 258 14.31 -11.44 23.45
N ILE A 259 14.61 -12.42 22.61
CA ILE A 259 13.67 -13.48 22.20
C ILE A 259 14.38 -14.82 22.26
N ASN A 260 13.76 -15.79 22.91
CA ASN A 260 14.21 -17.17 22.90
C ASN A 260 13.36 -17.96 21.89
N TRP A 261 13.91 -18.09 20.68
CA TRP A 261 13.30 -18.86 19.60
C TRP A 261 13.41 -20.36 19.90
N PRO A 262 12.30 -21.11 19.83
CA PRO A 262 12.31 -22.55 20.04
C PRO A 262 13.00 -23.27 18.86
N PRO A 263 13.57 -24.47 19.07
CA PRO A 263 14.35 -25.17 18.05
C PRO A 263 13.58 -25.42 16.75
N GLU A 264 12.28 -25.67 16.83
CA GLU A 264 11.41 -25.96 15.69
C GLU A 264 11.32 -24.76 14.75
N LEU A 265 11.27 -23.53 15.29
CA LEU A 265 11.23 -22.30 14.50
C LEU A 265 12.61 -21.91 13.96
N VAL A 266 13.68 -22.20 14.71
CA VAL A 266 15.06 -21.98 14.25
C VAL A 266 15.40 -22.90 13.07
N ALA A 267 14.84 -24.11 13.04
CA ALA A 267 15.09 -25.09 11.99
C ALA A 267 14.37 -24.78 10.66
N LEU A 268 13.45 -23.81 10.63
CA LEU A 268 12.75 -23.43 9.40
C LEU A 268 13.71 -22.76 8.40
N THR A 269 13.89 -23.39 7.24
CA THR A 269 14.68 -22.81 6.12
C THR A 269 13.94 -21.67 5.42
N THR A 270 12.61 -21.67 5.50
CA THR A 270 11.75 -20.65 4.92
C THR A 270 10.74 -20.22 5.97
N LYS A 271 10.67 -18.92 6.21
CA LYS A 271 9.66 -18.33 7.09
C LYS A 271 8.39 -18.11 6.22
N PRO A 272 7.21 -18.56 6.65
CA PRO A 272 6.00 -18.41 5.87
C PRO A 272 5.43 -17.00 6.03
N ALA A 273 5.11 -16.34 4.92
CA ALA A 273 4.51 -15.00 4.95
C ALA A 273 3.20 -15.01 5.76
N LEU A 274 2.97 -13.93 6.49
CA LEU A 274 1.75 -13.73 7.28
C LEU A 274 0.57 -13.39 6.37
N ASP A 275 -0.62 -13.78 6.83
CA ASP A 275 -1.89 -13.32 6.26
C ASP A 275 -2.23 -11.97 6.90
N PHE A 276 -2.26 -10.90 6.11
CA PHE A 276 -2.64 -9.57 6.57
C PHE A 276 -4.13 -9.30 6.30
N ASP A 277 -4.77 -8.51 7.18
CA ASP A 277 -6.05 -7.89 6.82
C ASP A 277 -5.86 -7.00 5.56
N PRO A 278 -6.91 -6.83 4.74
CA PRO A 278 -6.85 -5.89 3.63
C PRO A 278 -6.44 -4.49 4.09
N TYR A 279 -5.47 -3.91 3.41
CA TYR A 279 -4.99 -2.55 3.63
C TYR A 279 -4.85 -1.79 2.32
N VAL A 280 -4.73 -0.47 2.41
CA VAL A 280 -4.47 0.37 1.23
C VAL A 280 -2.99 0.26 0.88
N SER A 281 -2.67 -0.47 -0.18
CA SER A 281 -1.30 -0.57 -0.66
C SER A 281 -0.84 0.74 -1.31
N GLY A 282 0.48 0.92 -1.43
CA GLY A 282 1.02 2.08 -2.12
C GLY A 282 0.60 2.13 -3.59
N GLY A 283 0.59 0.99 -4.29
CA GLY A 283 0.19 0.92 -5.70
C GLY A 283 -1.30 1.22 -5.89
N ALA A 284 -2.15 0.76 -4.96
CA ALA A 284 -3.57 1.11 -4.93
C ALA A 284 -3.78 2.61 -4.78
N LEU A 285 -3.01 3.27 -3.92
CA LEU A 285 -3.10 4.71 -3.74
C LEU A 285 -2.65 5.50 -4.98
N LEU A 286 -1.58 5.07 -5.65
CA LEU A 286 -1.07 5.72 -6.87
C LEU A 286 -2.05 5.64 -8.04
N ALA A 287 -2.84 4.57 -8.12
CA ALA A 287 -3.89 4.37 -9.11
C ALA A 287 -5.21 5.10 -8.77
N ARG A 288 -5.27 5.86 -7.66
CA ARG A 288 -6.47 6.56 -7.19
C ARG A 288 -6.49 8.02 -7.66
N GLN A 289 -7.58 8.44 -8.29
CA GLN A 289 -7.70 9.81 -8.84
C GLN A 289 -7.56 10.90 -7.75
N THR A 290 -8.21 10.71 -6.60
CA THR A 290 -8.17 11.65 -5.47
C THR A 290 -6.74 11.89 -4.98
N PHE A 291 -5.94 10.83 -4.85
CA PHE A 291 -4.55 10.94 -4.42
C PHE A 291 -3.73 11.77 -5.42
N ARG A 292 -3.81 11.43 -6.72
CA ARG A 292 -3.10 12.14 -7.79
C ARG A 292 -3.49 13.61 -7.88
N GLN A 293 -4.73 13.96 -7.54
CA GLN A 293 -5.19 15.35 -7.52
C GLN A 293 -4.70 16.14 -6.30
N LEU A 294 -4.79 15.56 -5.11
CA LEU A 294 -4.50 16.25 -3.85
C LEU A 294 -3.01 16.30 -3.50
N PHE A 295 -2.24 15.30 -3.95
CA PHE A 295 -0.85 15.07 -3.58
C PHE A 295 0.10 15.14 -4.78
N ARG A 296 -0.11 16.08 -5.70
CA ARG A 296 0.75 16.29 -6.90
C ARG A 296 2.23 16.56 -6.62
N SER A 297 2.55 16.98 -5.38
CA SER A 297 3.94 17.17 -4.95
C SER A 297 4.66 15.87 -4.60
N GLU A 298 3.92 14.78 -4.42
CA GLU A 298 4.49 13.46 -4.24
C GLU A 298 5.16 13.00 -5.53
N ARG A 299 6.40 12.53 -5.39
CA ARG A 299 7.25 12.13 -6.51
C ARG A 299 7.93 10.83 -6.15
N VAL A 300 8.16 10.04 -7.18
CA VAL A 300 9.03 8.87 -7.15
C VAL A 300 10.40 9.30 -7.64
N ASP A 301 11.48 8.76 -7.06
CA ASP A 301 12.83 9.04 -7.54
C ASP A 301 12.96 8.60 -9.01
N GLU A 302 13.37 9.53 -9.87
CA GLU A 302 13.45 9.33 -11.33
C GLU A 302 14.48 8.25 -11.72
N LYS A 303 15.47 7.96 -10.87
CA LYS A 303 16.54 7.00 -11.19
C LYS A 303 16.21 5.56 -10.84
N GLU A 304 15.41 5.36 -9.78
CA GLU A 304 15.10 4.02 -9.28
C GLU A 304 13.71 3.55 -9.73
N GLY A 305 12.72 4.47 -9.81
CA GLY A 305 11.32 4.09 -9.95
C GLY A 305 10.84 3.27 -8.75
N LEU A 306 9.55 2.90 -8.75
CA LEU A 306 9.00 1.99 -7.75
C LEU A 306 8.20 0.88 -8.42
N GLY A 307 8.56 -0.37 -8.14
CA GLY A 307 7.88 -1.52 -8.70
C GLY A 307 6.43 -1.61 -8.21
N ILE A 308 5.55 -2.05 -9.10
CA ILE A 308 4.15 -2.35 -8.85
C ILE A 308 3.92 -3.73 -9.43
N ARG A 309 3.53 -4.69 -8.60
CA ARG A 309 3.42 -6.09 -9.00
C ARG A 309 2.25 -6.28 -9.98
N GLN A 310 1.18 -5.52 -9.79
CA GLN A 310 0.01 -5.63 -10.67
C GLN A 310 -0.75 -4.30 -10.77
N VAL A 311 -0.75 -3.71 -11.96
CA VAL A 311 -1.61 -2.60 -12.34
C VAL A 311 -2.34 -2.94 -13.64
N THR A 312 -3.58 -2.49 -13.75
CA THR A 312 -4.37 -2.62 -14.98
C THR A 312 -4.42 -1.27 -15.69
N PHE A 313 -3.97 -1.24 -16.93
CA PHE A 313 -4.09 -0.05 -17.77
C PHE A 313 -5.25 -0.20 -18.74
N LEU A 314 -6.01 0.88 -18.87
CA LEU A 314 -7.06 1.03 -19.86
C LEU A 314 -6.68 2.19 -20.77
N PHE A 315 -6.69 1.95 -22.07
CA PHE A 315 -6.52 2.96 -23.10
C PHE A 315 -7.82 3.16 -23.86
N THR A 316 -8.15 4.41 -24.14
CA THR A 316 -9.22 4.78 -25.08
C THR A 316 -8.63 5.58 -26.24
N ASP A 317 -9.26 5.48 -27.40
CA ASP A 317 -8.91 6.24 -28.60
C ASP A 317 -10.19 6.59 -29.36
N LEU A 318 -10.29 7.83 -29.85
CA LEU A 318 -11.46 8.28 -30.59
C LEU A 318 -11.27 7.96 -32.08
N LYS A 319 -12.14 7.11 -32.61
CA LYS A 319 -12.01 6.66 -33.99
C LYS A 319 -12.20 7.81 -34.97
N GLY A 320 -11.24 7.98 -35.87
CA GLY A 320 -11.35 8.90 -37.00
C GLY A 320 -11.34 10.37 -36.57
N SER A 321 -10.72 10.69 -35.43
CA SER A 321 -10.63 12.05 -34.91
C SER A 321 -10.03 13.02 -35.91
N THR A 322 -8.97 12.66 -36.65
CA THR A 322 -8.40 13.50 -37.71
C THR A 322 -9.44 13.89 -38.77
N ALA A 323 -10.21 12.94 -39.28
CA ALA A 323 -11.27 13.20 -40.25
C ALA A 323 -12.45 13.97 -39.63
N MET A 324 -12.69 13.80 -38.34
CA MET A 324 -13.68 14.57 -37.58
C MET A 324 -13.28 16.05 -37.48
N TYR A 325 -12.00 16.37 -37.22
CA TYR A 325 -11.50 17.75 -37.22
C TYR A 325 -11.71 18.43 -38.58
N GLU A 326 -11.36 17.74 -39.68
CA GLU A 326 -11.56 18.28 -41.03
C GLU A 326 -13.03 18.54 -41.37
N ARG A 327 -13.94 17.66 -40.94
CA ARG A 327 -15.37 17.75 -41.27
C ARG A 327 -16.14 18.76 -40.40
N LEU A 328 -15.84 18.82 -39.11
CA LEU A 328 -16.61 19.60 -38.13
C LEU A 328 -15.99 20.97 -37.85
N GLY A 329 -14.72 21.16 -38.19
CA GLY A 329 -13.90 22.29 -37.75
C GLY A 329 -13.42 22.14 -36.31
N ASP A 330 -12.30 22.79 -36.01
CA ASP A 330 -11.55 22.59 -34.76
C ASP A 330 -12.37 22.79 -33.48
N LEU A 331 -13.21 23.83 -33.44
CA LEU A 331 -14.00 24.15 -32.24
C LEU A 331 -15.05 23.08 -31.91
N ASN A 332 -15.77 22.59 -32.92
CA ASN A 332 -16.82 21.58 -32.72
C ASN A 332 -16.21 20.20 -32.43
N ALA A 333 -15.12 19.86 -33.11
CA ALA A 333 -14.37 18.63 -32.84
C ALA A 333 -13.79 18.65 -31.42
N TYR A 334 -13.23 19.78 -30.98
CA TYR A 334 -12.74 19.94 -29.61
C TYR A 334 -13.85 19.83 -28.56
N ALA A 335 -15.05 20.35 -28.85
CA ALA A 335 -16.19 20.20 -27.95
C ALA A 335 -16.55 18.71 -27.74
N LEU A 336 -16.60 17.91 -28.81
CA LEU A 336 -16.83 16.46 -28.72
C LEU A 336 -15.72 15.74 -27.95
N VAL A 337 -14.45 16.11 -28.17
CA VAL A 337 -13.31 15.54 -27.43
C VAL A 337 -13.39 15.87 -25.94
N ARG A 338 -13.86 17.07 -25.58
CA ARG A 338 -14.08 17.44 -24.18
C ARG A 338 -15.20 16.63 -23.53
N GLU A 339 -16.31 16.40 -24.22
CA GLU A 339 -17.38 15.53 -23.72
C GLU A 339 -16.89 14.09 -23.55
N HIS A 340 -16.15 13.58 -24.54
CA HIS A 340 -15.48 12.27 -24.44
C HIS A 340 -14.61 12.17 -23.17
N PHE A 341 -13.74 13.14 -22.92
CA PHE A 341 -12.89 13.14 -21.72
C PHE A 341 -13.71 13.21 -20.44
N ALA A 342 -14.80 13.98 -20.42
CA ALA A 342 -15.67 14.08 -19.25
C ALA A 342 -16.32 12.73 -18.92
N LEU A 343 -16.88 12.04 -19.92
CA LEU A 343 -17.52 10.72 -19.76
C LEU A 343 -16.50 9.66 -19.29
N VAL A 344 -15.34 9.59 -19.94
CA VAL A 344 -14.29 8.62 -19.56
C VAL A 344 -13.77 8.89 -18.15
N ASN A 345 -13.46 10.15 -17.82
CA ASN A 345 -12.92 10.48 -16.50
C ASN A 345 -13.92 10.21 -15.38
N ALA A 346 -15.21 10.48 -15.60
CA ALA A 346 -16.27 10.16 -14.65
C ALA A 346 -16.38 8.65 -14.39
N ALA A 347 -16.41 7.83 -15.45
CA ALA A 347 -16.50 6.38 -15.33
C ALA A 347 -15.24 5.77 -14.67
N VAL A 348 -14.05 6.24 -15.05
CA VAL A 348 -12.78 5.81 -14.44
C VAL A 348 -12.77 6.11 -12.94
N GLN A 349 -13.16 7.33 -12.54
CA GLN A 349 -13.16 7.73 -11.13
C GLN A 349 -14.22 6.98 -10.30
N GLN A 350 -15.39 6.73 -10.88
CA GLN A 350 -16.48 5.98 -10.25
C GLN A 350 -16.08 4.54 -9.93
N HIS A 351 -15.30 3.92 -10.81
CA HIS A 351 -14.79 2.55 -10.65
C HIS A 351 -13.36 2.55 -10.15
N SER A 352 -13.11 3.33 -9.09
CA SER A 352 -11.87 3.33 -8.31
C SER A 352 -10.54 3.70 -9.01
N GLY A 353 -10.51 3.95 -10.32
CA GLY A 353 -9.29 4.23 -11.08
C GLY A 353 -8.88 5.71 -11.14
N ALA A 354 -7.86 5.95 -11.96
CA ALA A 354 -7.35 7.28 -12.26
C ALA A 354 -6.99 7.47 -13.72
N VAL A 355 -7.29 8.66 -14.26
CA VAL A 355 -6.72 9.09 -15.54
C VAL A 355 -5.27 9.50 -15.28
N VAL A 356 -4.34 8.78 -15.90
CA VAL A 356 -2.89 9.03 -15.79
C VAL A 356 -2.53 10.25 -16.61
N LYS A 357 -2.89 10.23 -17.89
CA LYS A 357 -2.64 11.30 -18.87
C LYS A 357 -3.53 11.13 -20.11
N THR A 358 -3.58 12.19 -20.90
CA THR A 358 -4.18 12.17 -22.25
C THR A 358 -3.08 12.25 -23.30
N ILE A 359 -3.29 11.63 -24.46
CA ILE A 359 -2.34 11.60 -25.58
C ILE A 359 -3.11 12.00 -26.84
N GLY A 360 -3.13 13.30 -27.17
CA GLY A 360 -4.09 13.81 -28.15
C GLY A 360 -5.51 13.67 -27.62
N ASP A 361 -6.34 12.91 -28.33
CA ASP A 361 -7.71 12.50 -28.00
C ASP A 361 -7.80 11.14 -27.27
N ALA A 362 -6.67 10.45 -27.09
CA ALA A 362 -6.62 9.20 -26.34
C ALA A 362 -6.50 9.44 -24.82
N VAL A 363 -7.06 8.52 -24.02
CA VAL A 363 -6.93 8.52 -22.56
C VAL A 363 -6.13 7.29 -22.13
N MET A 364 -5.19 7.49 -21.22
CA MET A 364 -4.55 6.43 -20.46
C MET A 364 -5.06 6.48 -19.02
N ALA A 365 -5.69 5.41 -18.56
CA ALA A 365 -6.15 5.23 -17.19
C ALA A 365 -5.46 4.03 -16.53
N ALA A 366 -5.34 4.07 -15.20
CA ALA A 366 -4.76 3.02 -14.37
C ALA A 366 -5.73 2.62 -13.25
N PHE A 367 -5.74 1.33 -12.94
CA PHE A 367 -6.57 0.71 -11.91
C PHE A 367 -5.72 -0.28 -11.12
N SER A 368 -5.93 -0.31 -9.81
CA SER A 368 -5.29 -1.30 -8.93
C SER A 368 -5.93 -2.67 -9.00
N GLN A 369 -7.22 -2.74 -9.35
CA GLN A 369 -7.94 -4.00 -9.50
C GLN A 369 -8.34 -4.24 -10.97
N PRO A 370 -8.14 -5.46 -11.51
CA PRO A 370 -8.59 -5.83 -12.85
C PRO A 370 -10.09 -5.66 -13.06
N SER A 371 -10.91 -6.03 -12.07
CA SER A 371 -12.37 -5.90 -12.10
C SER A 371 -12.84 -4.45 -12.25
N ASP A 372 -12.19 -3.51 -11.56
CA ASP A 372 -12.50 -2.09 -11.62
C ASP A 372 -12.28 -1.53 -13.04
N ALA A 373 -11.21 -1.95 -13.72
CA ALA A 373 -10.95 -1.55 -15.10
C ALA A 373 -12.01 -2.07 -16.07
N ILE A 374 -12.51 -3.30 -15.87
CA ILE A 374 -13.59 -3.88 -16.68
C ILE A 374 -14.90 -3.16 -16.43
N SER A 375 -15.27 -2.92 -15.17
CA SER A 375 -16.45 -2.12 -14.82
C SER A 375 -16.40 -0.73 -15.44
N ALA A 376 -15.23 -0.08 -15.41
CA ALA A 376 -15.02 1.21 -16.08
C ALA A 376 -15.20 1.10 -17.60
N ALA A 377 -14.59 0.11 -18.25
CA ALA A 377 -14.72 -0.08 -19.70
C ALA A 377 -16.18 -0.27 -20.15
N LEU A 378 -16.93 -1.11 -19.43
CA LEU A 378 -18.35 -1.37 -19.72
C LEU A 378 -19.21 -0.13 -19.43
N HIS A 379 -18.96 0.57 -18.34
CA HIS A 379 -19.69 1.80 -18.02
C HIS A 379 -19.41 2.92 -19.02
N ILE A 380 -18.16 3.07 -19.48
CA ILE A 380 -17.80 4.01 -20.58
C ILE A 380 -18.63 3.70 -21.83
N PHE A 381 -18.82 2.42 -22.16
CA PHE A 381 -19.64 2.03 -23.29
C PHE A 381 -21.09 2.48 -23.16
N GLU A 382 -21.71 2.21 -22.01
CA GLU A 382 -23.10 2.58 -21.76
C GLU A 382 -23.33 4.09 -21.82
N GLU A 383 -22.41 4.87 -21.24
CA GLU A 383 -22.50 6.34 -21.23
C GLU A 383 -22.33 6.94 -22.63
N ILE A 384 -21.45 6.36 -23.46
CA ILE A 384 -21.29 6.80 -24.86
C ILE A 384 -22.53 6.48 -25.68
N ASP A 385 -23.16 5.33 -25.46
CA ASP A 385 -24.39 4.98 -26.16
C ASP A 385 -25.55 5.87 -25.77
N ARG A 386 -25.65 6.22 -24.48
CA ARG A 386 -26.61 7.21 -24.01
C ARG A 386 -26.34 8.58 -24.64
N PHE A 387 -25.09 9.05 -24.60
CA PHE A 387 -24.70 10.33 -25.21
C PHE A 387 -25.05 10.39 -26.70
N ASN A 388 -24.72 9.34 -27.46
CA ASN A 388 -24.98 9.26 -28.91
C ASN A 388 -26.48 9.16 -29.24
N SER A 389 -27.29 8.60 -28.34
CA SER A 389 -28.73 8.47 -28.52
C SER A 389 -29.47 9.76 -28.18
N ASP A 390 -28.96 10.52 -27.21
CA ASP A 390 -29.55 11.80 -26.74
C ASP A 390 -29.10 13.01 -27.56
N HIS A 391 -28.10 12.87 -28.43
CA HIS A 391 -27.57 13.93 -29.29
C HIS A 391 -27.81 13.67 -30.78
N ASP A 392 -28.44 14.64 -31.46
CA ASP A 392 -28.59 14.66 -32.93
C ASP A 392 -27.27 14.97 -33.70
N GLY A 393 -26.16 15.10 -32.97
CA GLY A 393 -24.85 15.46 -33.49
C GLY A 393 -24.00 14.27 -33.95
N PRO A 394 -22.73 14.53 -34.32
CA PRO A 394 -21.77 13.47 -34.60
C PRO A 394 -21.51 12.66 -33.33
N GLY A 395 -21.82 11.37 -33.37
CA GLY A 395 -21.60 10.47 -32.24
C GLY A 395 -20.12 10.25 -31.94
N ILE A 396 -19.82 9.96 -30.67
CA ILE A 396 -18.52 9.52 -30.19
C ILE A 396 -18.39 8.01 -30.46
N ILE A 397 -17.32 7.61 -31.13
CA ILE A 397 -16.99 6.21 -31.36
C ILE A 397 -15.62 5.94 -30.76
N LEU A 398 -15.57 5.11 -29.72
CA LEU A 398 -14.33 4.75 -29.05
C LEU A 398 -13.86 3.35 -29.38
N LYS A 399 -12.53 3.22 -29.36
CA LYS A 399 -11.81 1.97 -29.27
C LYS A 399 -11.24 1.89 -27.86
N ILE A 400 -11.58 0.85 -27.11
CA ILE A 400 -11.08 0.67 -25.75
C ILE A 400 -10.21 -0.58 -25.73
N GLY A 401 -9.10 -0.54 -25.01
CA GLY A 401 -8.42 -1.78 -24.66
C GLY A 401 -7.70 -1.74 -23.33
N ALA A 402 -7.62 -2.90 -22.70
CA ALA A 402 -7.07 -3.02 -21.36
C ALA A 402 -6.19 -4.26 -21.19
N HIS A 403 -5.18 -4.12 -20.34
CA HIS A 403 -4.24 -5.17 -19.99
C HIS A 403 -3.71 -4.94 -18.57
N CYS A 404 -3.44 -6.03 -17.85
CA CYS A 404 -2.89 -6.01 -16.51
C CYS A 404 -1.54 -6.73 -16.42
N GLY A 405 -0.68 -6.26 -15.53
CA GLY A 405 0.64 -6.85 -15.28
C GLY A 405 1.54 -5.95 -14.43
N PRO A 406 2.80 -6.34 -14.23
CA PRO A 406 3.75 -5.57 -13.45
C PRO A 406 4.18 -4.29 -14.19
N SER A 407 4.43 -3.22 -13.44
CA SER A 407 4.88 -1.94 -13.97
C SER A 407 5.76 -1.22 -12.97
N ILE A 408 6.34 -0.10 -13.38
CA ILE A 408 7.13 0.77 -12.51
C ILE A 408 6.43 2.13 -12.47
N ALA A 409 6.10 2.62 -11.29
CA ALA A 409 5.70 4.00 -11.09
C ALA A 409 6.94 4.91 -11.16
N VAL A 410 6.80 6.01 -11.88
CA VAL A 410 7.86 7.01 -12.09
C VAL A 410 7.27 8.41 -11.96
N THR A 411 8.13 9.42 -11.92
CA THR A 411 7.70 10.82 -12.10
C THR A 411 8.22 11.32 -13.45
N LEU A 412 7.32 11.77 -14.32
CA LEU A 412 7.63 12.36 -15.62
C LEU A 412 6.91 13.70 -15.75
N ASN A 413 7.62 14.74 -16.17
CA ASN A 413 7.08 16.10 -16.29
C ASN A 413 6.35 16.56 -15.01
N ASP A 414 6.98 16.34 -13.86
CA ASP A 414 6.44 16.64 -12.52
C ASP A 414 5.12 15.92 -12.15
N ASN A 415 4.71 14.91 -12.93
CA ASN A 415 3.51 14.12 -12.66
C ASN A 415 3.86 12.64 -12.46
N LEU A 416 3.10 11.96 -11.62
CA LEU A 416 3.17 10.50 -11.48
C LEU A 416 2.79 9.85 -12.81
N ASP A 417 3.61 8.94 -13.31
CA ASP A 417 3.39 8.21 -14.57
C ASP A 417 3.84 6.76 -14.39
N TYR A 418 3.66 5.96 -15.42
CA TYR A 418 4.01 4.54 -15.41
C TYR A 418 4.94 4.20 -16.57
N PHE A 419 5.85 3.27 -16.29
CA PHE A 419 6.79 2.73 -17.26
C PHE A 419 6.79 1.19 -17.22
N GLY A 420 7.06 0.55 -18.35
CA GLY A 420 7.17 -0.90 -18.46
C GLY A 420 6.43 -1.49 -19.67
N GLN A 421 6.61 -2.80 -19.89
CA GLN A 421 5.99 -3.49 -21.02
C GLN A 421 4.46 -3.54 -20.92
N THR A 422 3.88 -3.65 -19.72
CA THR A 422 2.43 -3.70 -19.52
C THR A 422 1.72 -2.46 -20.08
N VAL A 423 2.31 -1.26 -19.94
CA VAL A 423 1.76 -0.03 -20.57
C VAL A 423 1.71 -0.16 -22.09
N ASN A 424 2.80 -0.65 -22.69
CA ASN A 424 2.91 -0.82 -24.15
C ASN A 424 1.95 -1.89 -24.69
N VAL A 425 1.79 -3.00 -23.96
CA VAL A 425 0.86 -4.08 -24.32
C VAL A 425 -0.58 -3.56 -24.25
N ALA A 426 -0.96 -2.82 -23.21
CA ALA A 426 -2.30 -2.24 -23.10
C ALA A 426 -2.66 -1.33 -24.29
N ALA A 427 -1.74 -0.44 -24.69
CA ALA A 427 -1.94 0.41 -25.87
C ALA A 427 -2.07 -0.40 -27.18
N ARG A 428 -1.32 -1.50 -27.32
CA ARG A 428 -1.43 -2.40 -28.48
C ARG A 428 -2.75 -3.16 -28.49
N VAL A 429 -3.20 -3.64 -27.32
CA VAL A 429 -4.52 -4.29 -27.18
C VAL A 429 -5.65 -3.33 -27.56
N GLN A 430 -5.58 -2.07 -27.13
CA GLN A 430 -6.52 -1.04 -27.59
C GLN A 430 -6.49 -0.84 -29.10
N SER A 431 -5.31 -0.89 -29.72
CA SER A 431 -5.17 -0.73 -31.17
C SER A 431 -5.90 -1.80 -31.97
N LEU A 432 -6.09 -3.01 -31.41
CA LEU A 432 -6.80 -4.14 -32.01
C LEU A 432 -8.34 -4.02 -31.93
N ALA A 433 -8.87 -3.17 -31.05
CA ALA A 433 -10.30 -2.93 -30.97
C ALA A 433 -10.79 -2.21 -32.23
N GLU A 434 -11.96 -2.58 -32.76
CA GLU A 434 -12.60 -1.78 -33.80
C GLU A 434 -13.52 -0.71 -33.19
N ALA A 435 -14.26 0.00 -34.04
CA ALA A 435 -15.24 1.01 -33.64
C ALA A 435 -16.24 0.47 -32.62
N GLY A 436 -16.29 1.07 -31.43
CA GLY A 436 -17.25 0.67 -30.41
C GLY A 436 -16.98 -0.71 -29.83
N GLN A 437 -15.72 -1.16 -29.82
CA GLN A 437 -15.30 -2.43 -29.24
C GLN A 437 -14.34 -2.21 -28.06
N VAL A 438 -14.40 -3.15 -27.10
CA VAL A 438 -13.42 -3.29 -26.02
C VAL A 438 -12.60 -4.55 -26.33
N CYS A 439 -11.28 -4.42 -26.34
CA CYS A 439 -10.37 -5.56 -26.37
C CYS A 439 -9.64 -5.69 -25.04
N ILE A 440 -9.57 -6.91 -24.51
CA ILE A 440 -8.78 -7.20 -23.32
C ILE A 440 -7.80 -8.33 -23.59
N SER A 441 -6.61 -8.25 -23.00
CA SER A 441 -5.64 -9.35 -23.05
C SER A 441 -6.11 -10.58 -22.29
N GLU A 442 -5.58 -11.76 -22.62
CA GLU A 442 -5.76 -12.98 -21.82
C GLU A 442 -5.41 -12.83 -20.35
N ALA A 443 -4.31 -12.14 -20.02
CA ALA A 443 -3.92 -11.88 -18.63
C ALA A 443 -5.04 -11.19 -17.82
N LEU A 444 -5.76 -10.26 -18.45
CA LEU A 444 -6.87 -9.53 -17.84
C LEU A 444 -8.14 -10.38 -17.80
N HIS A 445 -8.45 -11.12 -18.87
CA HIS A 445 -9.61 -12.00 -18.91
C HIS A 445 -9.54 -13.13 -17.86
N SER A 446 -8.33 -13.65 -17.61
CA SER A 446 -8.05 -14.71 -16.65
C SER A 446 -7.88 -14.21 -15.21
N ALA A 447 -7.96 -12.89 -14.97
CA ALA A 447 -7.90 -12.35 -13.63
C ALA A 447 -9.16 -12.73 -12.83
N PRO A 448 -9.05 -12.93 -11.50
CA PRO A 448 -10.17 -13.36 -10.66
C PRO A 448 -11.42 -12.49 -10.83
N GLY A 449 -12.57 -13.13 -11.05
CA GLY A 449 -13.88 -12.48 -11.18
C GLY A 449 -14.15 -11.81 -12.53
N VAL A 450 -13.16 -11.58 -13.38
CA VAL A 450 -13.36 -10.89 -14.67
C VAL A 450 -14.24 -11.71 -15.62
N SER A 451 -14.01 -13.01 -15.72
CA SER A 451 -14.78 -13.88 -16.62
C SER A 451 -16.27 -13.90 -16.25
N ASP A 452 -16.59 -13.89 -14.95
CA ASP A 452 -17.96 -13.86 -14.44
C ASP A 452 -18.65 -12.52 -14.77
N MET A 453 -17.94 -11.40 -14.64
CA MET A 453 -18.44 -10.08 -15.04
C MET A 453 -18.78 -10.00 -16.53
N LEU A 454 -18.09 -10.78 -17.36
CA LEU A 454 -18.28 -10.79 -18.80
C LEU A 454 -19.29 -11.84 -19.28
N ALA A 455 -19.82 -12.70 -18.40
CA ALA A 455 -20.72 -13.80 -18.78
C ALA A 455 -22.02 -13.33 -19.47
N GLY A 456 -22.45 -12.09 -19.21
CA GLY A 456 -23.61 -11.47 -19.86
C GLY A 456 -23.32 -10.79 -21.20
N HIS A 457 -22.06 -10.77 -21.64
CA HIS A 457 -21.63 -10.05 -22.85
C HIS A 457 -21.19 -11.02 -23.95
N HIS A 458 -21.27 -10.57 -25.21
CA HIS A 458 -20.75 -11.34 -26.33
C HIS A 458 -19.23 -11.18 -26.43
N VAL A 459 -18.50 -12.20 -25.96
CA VAL A 459 -17.03 -12.23 -25.93
C VAL A 459 -16.50 -13.20 -26.97
N VAL A 460 -15.59 -12.73 -27.83
CA VAL A 460 -14.93 -13.55 -28.86
C VAL A 460 -13.42 -13.49 -28.67
N ALA A 461 -12.80 -14.65 -28.46
CA ALA A 461 -11.35 -14.80 -28.44
C ALA A 461 -10.79 -14.83 -29.88
N PHE A 462 -9.64 -14.20 -30.09
CA PHE A 462 -8.89 -14.24 -31.33
C PHE A 462 -7.39 -14.03 -31.07
N ASP A 463 -6.57 -14.59 -31.93
CA ASP A 463 -5.11 -14.44 -31.85
C ASP A 463 -4.65 -13.17 -32.57
N ALA A 464 -3.71 -12.46 -31.96
CA ALA A 464 -3.12 -11.27 -32.55
C ALA A 464 -1.62 -11.14 -32.24
N PRO A 465 -0.81 -10.63 -33.20
CA PRO A 465 0.60 -10.40 -32.97
C PRO A 465 0.80 -9.17 -32.08
N LEU A 466 1.05 -9.40 -30.80
CA LEU A 466 1.44 -8.35 -29.86
C LEU A 466 2.98 -8.33 -29.76
N ARG A 467 3.63 -7.38 -30.45
CA ARG A 467 5.09 -7.19 -30.29
C ARG A 467 5.44 -7.09 -28.80
N GLY A 468 6.52 -7.73 -28.36
CA GLY A 468 6.92 -7.76 -26.94
C GLY A 468 6.26 -8.86 -26.11
N VAL A 469 5.36 -9.66 -26.70
CA VAL A 469 4.94 -10.98 -26.22
C VAL A 469 5.52 -12.01 -27.19
N GLU A 470 6.03 -13.14 -26.69
CA GLU A 470 6.50 -14.22 -27.57
C GLU A 470 5.31 -14.90 -28.26
N GLY A 471 5.32 -14.94 -29.60
CA GLY A 471 4.27 -15.56 -30.40
C GLY A 471 3.03 -14.68 -30.62
N ASP A 472 1.95 -15.33 -31.08
CA ASP A 472 0.62 -14.72 -31.12
C ASP A 472 0.00 -14.78 -29.72
N ALA A 473 -0.64 -13.69 -29.30
CA ALA A 473 -1.27 -13.59 -27.99
C ALA A 473 -2.80 -13.65 -28.14
N THR A 474 -3.46 -14.38 -27.23
CA THR A 474 -4.91 -14.43 -27.16
C THR A 474 -5.48 -13.10 -26.68
N VAL A 475 -6.40 -12.53 -27.43
CA VAL A 475 -7.13 -11.30 -27.11
C VAL A 475 -8.63 -11.56 -27.15
N TYR A 476 -9.36 -10.96 -26.23
CA TYR A 476 -10.81 -11.10 -26.12
C TYR A 476 -11.46 -9.81 -26.56
N ARG A 477 -12.32 -9.89 -27.58
CA ARG A 477 -13.17 -8.79 -28.04
C ARG A 477 -14.52 -8.89 -27.35
N ILE A 478 -14.90 -7.84 -26.64
CA ILE A 478 -16.21 -7.69 -26.02
C ILE A 478 -17.05 -6.82 -26.97
N MET A 479 -18.15 -7.39 -27.44
CA MET A 479 -19.10 -6.76 -28.34
C MET A 479 -20.40 -6.41 -27.60
N ARG A 480 -21.15 -5.48 -28.20
CA ARG A 480 -22.50 -5.14 -27.75
C ARG A 480 -23.40 -6.38 -27.82
N GLY A 481 -24.20 -6.57 -26.78
CA GLY A 481 -25.33 -7.51 -26.76
C GLY A 481 -26.55 -6.95 -27.46
#